data_AF-A0A8T6R9K4-F1
#
_entry.id   AF-A0A8T6R9K4-F1
#
_cell.length_a   1.000
_cell.length_b   1.000
_cell.length_c   1.000
_cell.angle_alpha   90.00
_cell.angle_beta   90.00
_cell.angle_gamma   90.00
#
_symmetry.space_group_name_H-M   'P 1'
#
loop_
_entity.id
_entity.type
_entity.pdbx_description
1 polymer ?
#
loop_
_entity_poly.entity_id
_entity_poly.type
_entity_poly.pdbx_seq_one_letter_code
_entity_poly.pdbx_strand_id
1 'polypeptide(L)'
;MIGMKNSPVGYSLASVVVAAILLVSSLVVGTTDSSMRVLPGVPLDDSPFSDISTDNLTSLESVLYPSNYEVISERPFIIRVDYQGVCLITSFEAEQVAQQFVDKVFSNQSVQQLEIDRRLTKLSRALPRWIISFKNNTYLDSEHIEARVTVNAVTGGIIGYSGNPIMCQGKVANQSTAEKHAATALKELGYRIPVNARIFRINWTGYFDENDVTYRFRFQEFASDTMVDTRIGTISVEIDGISGGIEFLSYQWIQVDEIPTQGIVSVGSLGYDAVLNLFRVSEDYEDFNEIGPQDFRLCWVKDDLESGITVLDAFTGDVLYAIDYLGAVHSQDEVRSMFLAPLLISAIPATLLYFGTRKILRRQV
;
A
#
# COMPACT_ATOMS: atom_id res chain seq x y z
N MET A 1 -23.42 7.47 20.88
CA MET A 1 -23.90 7.77 19.51
C MET A 1 -24.33 9.21 19.42
N ILE A 2 -23.42 10.12 19.05
CA ILE A 2 -23.76 11.45 18.57
C ILE A 2 -23.57 11.36 17.05
N GLY A 3 -24.67 11.32 16.32
CA GLY A 3 -24.62 11.33 14.85
C GLY A 3 -24.06 12.66 14.40
N MET A 4 -22.86 12.65 13.83
CA MET A 4 -22.36 13.78 13.06
C MET A 4 -23.26 13.91 11.84
N LYS A 5 -24.08 14.97 11.87
CA LYS A 5 -24.94 15.39 10.78
C LYS A 5 -24.03 16.01 9.72
N ASN A 6 -23.49 15.16 8.86
CA ASN A 6 -22.70 15.53 7.71
C ASN A 6 -23.49 16.54 6.87
N SER A 7 -23.06 17.81 6.88
CA SER A 7 -23.76 18.86 6.16
C SER A 7 -23.49 18.68 4.66
N PRO A 8 -24.52 18.69 3.79
CA PRO A 8 -24.34 18.56 2.34
C PRO A 8 -23.51 19.69 1.72
N VAL A 9 -23.32 20.80 2.45
CA VAL A 9 -22.47 21.93 2.07
C VAL A 9 -20.99 21.61 2.23
N GLY A 10 -20.61 20.76 3.18
CA GLY A 10 -19.22 20.34 3.37
C GLY A 10 -18.73 19.46 2.23
N TYR A 11 -19.56 18.53 1.77
CA TYR A 11 -19.30 17.69 0.60
C TYR A 11 -19.19 18.52 -0.68
N SER A 12 -20.09 19.47 -0.90
CA SER A 12 -20.04 20.28 -2.11
C SER A 12 -18.81 21.20 -2.17
N LEU A 13 -18.36 21.73 -1.02
CA LEU A 13 -17.16 22.57 -0.96
C LEU A 13 -15.88 21.74 -1.14
N ALA A 14 -15.81 20.56 -0.52
CA ALA A 14 -14.71 19.61 -0.71
C ALA A 14 -14.59 19.15 -2.17
N SER A 15 -15.71 18.76 -2.80
CA SER A 15 -15.72 18.38 -4.23
C SER A 15 -15.31 19.53 -5.16
N VAL A 16 -15.66 20.79 -4.85
CA VAL A 16 -15.25 21.96 -5.64
C VAL A 16 -13.75 22.28 -5.48
N VAL A 17 -13.18 22.10 -4.28
CA VAL A 17 -11.74 22.29 -4.04
C VAL A 17 -10.93 21.18 -4.72
N VAL A 18 -11.35 19.92 -4.57
CA VAL A 18 -10.75 18.76 -5.27
C VAL A 18 -10.83 18.97 -6.78
N ALA A 19 -11.97 19.42 -7.29
CA ALA A 19 -12.10 19.82 -8.69
C ALA A 19 -11.07 20.92 -9.03
N ALA A 20 -11.06 22.08 -8.36
CA ALA A 20 -10.15 23.17 -8.71
C ALA A 20 -8.66 22.73 -8.75
N ILE A 21 -8.24 21.89 -7.80
CA ILE A 21 -6.88 21.29 -7.78
C ILE A 21 -6.66 20.38 -8.99
N LEU A 22 -7.62 19.52 -9.31
CA LEU A 22 -7.58 18.62 -10.46
C LEU A 22 -7.69 19.36 -11.82
N LEU A 23 -8.29 20.55 -11.90
CA LEU A 23 -8.33 21.38 -13.11
C LEU A 23 -6.97 22.05 -13.37
N VAL A 24 -6.31 22.53 -12.31
CA VAL A 24 -4.92 23.01 -12.39
C VAL A 24 -3.98 21.86 -12.73
N SER A 25 -4.25 20.65 -12.22
CA SER A 25 -3.46 19.43 -12.48
C SER A 25 -3.70 18.82 -13.87
N SER A 26 -4.86 19.06 -14.51
CA SER A 26 -5.17 18.61 -15.88
C SER A 26 -4.77 19.61 -16.97
N LEU A 27 -4.47 20.86 -16.61
CA LEU A 27 -3.81 21.85 -17.49
C LEU A 27 -2.30 21.66 -17.58
N VAL A 28 -1.77 20.58 -17.02
CA VAL A 28 -0.35 20.20 -17.09
C VAL A 28 0.02 19.89 -18.54
N VAL A 29 0.57 20.90 -19.22
CA VAL A 29 1.35 20.70 -20.44
C VAL A 29 2.68 20.11 -20.00
N GLY A 30 2.81 18.79 -20.08
CA GLY A 30 4.02 18.07 -19.75
C GLY A 30 5.21 18.53 -20.59
N THR A 31 6.21 19.16 -19.97
CA THR A 31 7.54 19.27 -20.58
C THR A 31 8.33 18.02 -20.23
N THR A 32 9.13 17.52 -21.17
CA THR A 32 10.05 16.40 -20.94
C THR A 32 11.34 16.94 -20.34
N ASP A 33 11.28 17.39 -19.09
CA ASP A 33 12.47 17.87 -18.36
C ASP A 33 12.96 16.88 -17.32
N SER A 34 14.29 16.73 -17.22
CA SER A 34 14.99 15.92 -16.23
C SER A 34 14.99 16.62 -14.87
N SER A 35 13.87 16.57 -14.14
CA SER A 35 13.88 16.96 -12.72
C SER A 35 14.50 15.84 -11.87
N MET A 36 15.33 16.23 -10.90
CA MET A 36 15.89 15.32 -9.92
C MET A 36 14.74 14.81 -9.02
N ARG A 37 14.41 13.52 -9.12
CA ARG A 37 13.34 12.90 -8.34
C ARG A 37 13.86 12.62 -6.92
N VAL A 38 13.24 13.23 -5.91
CA VAL A 38 13.55 12.90 -4.52
C VAL A 38 12.75 11.66 -4.15
N LEU A 39 13.42 10.52 -4.02
CA LEU A 39 12.77 9.28 -3.59
C LEU A 39 12.47 9.34 -2.10
N PRO A 40 11.23 9.04 -1.68
CA PRO A 40 10.87 9.03 -0.26
C PRO A 40 11.55 7.89 0.51
N GLY A 41 11.67 8.05 1.82
CA GLY A 41 12.32 7.06 2.71
C GLY A 41 13.85 7.07 2.63
N VAL A 42 14.47 6.32 3.53
CA VAL A 42 15.94 6.15 3.63
C VAL A 42 16.34 4.87 2.89
N PRO A 43 17.37 4.86 2.02
CA PRO A 43 17.88 3.62 1.43
C PRO A 43 18.20 2.57 2.51
N LEU A 44 17.97 1.29 2.22
CA LEU A 44 18.24 0.21 3.18
C LEU A 44 19.70 0.20 3.65
N ASP A 45 20.64 0.40 2.73
CA ASP A 45 22.07 0.39 3.02
C ASP A 45 22.51 1.54 3.94
N ASP A 46 21.78 2.66 3.93
CA ASP A 46 22.01 3.82 4.80
C ASP A 46 21.27 3.70 6.14
N SER A 47 20.77 2.51 6.47
CA SER A 47 19.90 2.30 7.63
C SER A 47 20.48 1.31 8.65
N PRO A 48 19.91 1.26 9.86
CA PRO A 48 20.22 0.24 10.87
C PRO A 48 19.90 -1.20 10.45
N PHE A 49 19.20 -1.41 9.33
CA PHE A 49 18.84 -2.72 8.79
C PHE A 49 19.75 -3.18 7.64
N SER A 50 20.85 -2.45 7.38
CA SER A 50 21.82 -2.80 6.33
C SER A 50 22.44 -4.19 6.52
N ASP A 51 22.52 -4.72 7.74
CA ASP A 51 23.10 -6.04 8.02
C ASP A 51 22.17 -7.22 7.66
N ILE A 52 20.90 -6.94 7.38
CA ILE A 52 19.93 -7.90 6.88
C ILE A 52 19.59 -7.67 5.40
N SER A 53 20.32 -6.78 4.71
CA SER A 53 20.16 -6.58 3.27
C SER A 53 20.59 -7.82 2.47
N THR A 54 19.99 -8.00 1.29
CA THR A 54 20.35 -9.08 0.35
C THR A 54 20.17 -8.64 -1.09
N ASP A 55 21.13 -9.01 -1.92
CA ASP A 55 21.01 -8.99 -3.39
C ASP A 55 20.46 -10.33 -3.92
N ASN A 56 20.52 -11.38 -3.10
CA ASN A 56 20.07 -12.71 -3.48
C ASN A 56 18.57 -12.86 -3.22
N LEU A 57 17.78 -12.58 -4.25
CA LEU A 57 16.33 -12.62 -4.21
C LEU A 57 15.77 -14.03 -4.46
N THR A 58 16.55 -14.91 -5.08
CA THR A 58 16.13 -16.29 -5.41
C THR A 58 15.91 -17.19 -4.20
N SER A 59 16.45 -16.84 -3.04
CA SER A 59 16.27 -17.59 -1.79
C SER A 59 15.13 -17.09 -0.91
N LEU A 60 14.43 -16.04 -1.32
CA LEU A 60 13.35 -15.45 -0.53
C LEU A 60 12.03 -16.16 -0.85
N GLU A 61 11.52 -16.95 0.09
CA GLU A 61 10.26 -17.70 -0.06
C GLU A 61 9.03 -16.79 -0.25
N SER A 62 9.21 -15.48 -0.04
CA SER A 62 8.22 -14.43 -0.13
C SER A 62 8.23 -13.65 -1.45
N VAL A 63 9.16 -13.95 -2.37
CA VAL A 63 9.16 -13.34 -3.70
C VAL A 63 7.98 -13.90 -4.48
N LEU A 64 7.02 -13.02 -4.74
CA LEU A 64 5.96 -13.22 -5.69
C LEU A 64 6.62 -13.19 -7.06
N TYR A 65 7.05 -14.36 -7.53
CA TYR A 65 7.96 -14.57 -8.65
C TYR A 65 7.87 -13.54 -9.80
N PRO A 66 9.02 -13.04 -10.30
CA PRO A 66 9.08 -12.26 -11.53
C PRO A 66 8.56 -13.04 -12.76
N SER A 67 8.55 -14.38 -12.71
CA SER A 67 7.95 -15.20 -13.79
C SER A 67 6.42 -15.12 -13.88
N ASN A 68 5.75 -14.50 -12.89
CA ASN A 68 4.30 -14.35 -12.88
C ASN A 68 3.86 -12.96 -13.34
N TYR A 69 4.78 -12.04 -13.67
CA TYR A 69 4.43 -10.77 -14.29
C TYR A 69 4.65 -10.78 -15.81
N GLU A 70 3.66 -10.26 -16.55
CA GLU A 70 3.71 -10.04 -17.99
C GLU A 70 3.63 -8.54 -18.27
N VAL A 71 4.46 -8.01 -19.16
CA VAL A 71 4.30 -6.64 -19.66
C VAL A 71 3.20 -6.65 -20.72
N ILE A 72 2.00 -6.20 -20.36
CA ILE A 72 0.83 -6.18 -21.26
C ILE A 72 0.95 -5.04 -22.28
N SER A 73 1.52 -3.92 -21.85
CA SER A 73 1.64 -2.72 -22.64
C SER A 73 2.85 -1.93 -22.16
N GLU A 74 3.62 -1.37 -23.09
CA GLU A 74 4.73 -0.48 -22.77
C GLU A 74 4.32 1.00 -22.73
N ARG A 75 3.22 1.36 -23.42
CA ARG A 75 2.72 2.74 -23.55
C ARG A 75 1.19 2.77 -23.65
N PRO A 76 0.45 2.94 -22.54
CA PRO A 76 0.92 3.13 -21.16
C PRO A 76 1.68 1.90 -20.63
N PHE A 77 2.63 2.08 -19.72
CA PHE A 77 3.33 0.94 -19.12
C PHE A 77 2.42 0.22 -18.13
N ILE A 78 2.04 -1.02 -18.46
CA ILE A 78 1.16 -1.88 -17.65
C ILE A 78 1.79 -3.26 -17.54
N ILE A 79 1.95 -3.74 -16.31
CA ILE A 79 2.28 -5.14 -16.04
C ILE A 79 1.06 -5.87 -15.49
N ARG A 80 0.97 -7.17 -15.73
CA ARG A 80 -0.04 -8.08 -15.19
C ARG A 80 0.63 -9.11 -14.32
N VAL A 81 0.21 -9.23 -13.07
CA VAL A 81 0.58 -10.37 -12.22
C VAL A 81 -0.56 -11.37 -12.24
N ASP A 82 -0.30 -12.59 -12.69
CA ASP A 82 -1.32 -13.65 -12.79
C ASP A 82 -0.93 -14.90 -11.99
N TYR A 83 -1.90 -15.44 -11.27
CA TYR A 83 -1.78 -16.64 -10.44
C TYR A 83 -2.73 -17.77 -10.87
N GLN A 84 -3.55 -17.59 -11.91
CA GLN A 84 -4.58 -18.57 -12.31
C GLN A 84 -4.03 -19.95 -12.71
N GLY A 85 -2.77 -20.00 -13.18
CA GLY A 85 -2.09 -21.24 -13.58
C GLY A 85 -1.10 -21.80 -12.55
N VAL A 86 -0.96 -21.16 -11.39
CA VAL A 86 0.10 -21.51 -10.44
C VAL A 86 -0.33 -22.69 -9.56
N CYS A 87 0.56 -23.68 -9.40
CA CYS A 87 0.34 -24.78 -8.47
C CYS A 87 0.44 -24.26 -7.03
N LEU A 88 -0.66 -24.40 -6.28
CA LEU A 88 -0.71 -23.97 -4.89
C LEU A 88 -0.50 -25.16 -3.97
N ILE A 89 0.25 -24.95 -2.89
CA ILE A 89 0.31 -25.91 -1.79
C ILE A 89 -1.06 -26.07 -1.15
N THR A 90 -1.32 -27.26 -0.65
CA THR A 90 -2.56 -27.61 0.03
C THR A 90 -2.65 -26.93 1.39
N SER A 91 -3.88 -26.83 1.93
CA SER A 91 -4.07 -26.36 3.31
C SER A 91 -3.31 -27.22 4.32
N PHE A 92 -3.20 -28.53 4.09
CA PHE A 92 -2.48 -29.45 4.96
C PHE A 92 -0.97 -29.14 5.00
N GLU A 93 -0.35 -28.91 3.85
CA GLU A 93 1.06 -28.51 3.77
C GLU A 93 1.28 -27.15 4.47
N ALA A 94 0.39 -26.19 4.24
CA ALA A 94 0.45 -24.88 4.90
C ALA A 94 0.30 -24.98 6.43
N GLU A 95 -0.62 -25.82 6.92
CA GLU A 95 -0.79 -26.13 8.34
C GLU A 95 0.50 -26.72 8.94
N GLN A 96 1.17 -27.65 8.23
CA GLN A 96 2.42 -28.25 8.70
C GLN A 96 3.56 -27.24 8.81
N VAL A 97 3.74 -26.37 7.80
CA VAL A 97 4.79 -25.34 7.85
C VAL A 97 4.49 -24.31 8.95
N ALA A 98 3.24 -23.89 9.08
CA ALA A 98 2.82 -22.96 10.11
C ALA A 98 3.03 -23.54 11.53
N GLN A 99 2.73 -24.83 11.73
CA GLN A 99 2.96 -25.50 13.01
C GLN A 99 4.46 -25.54 13.34
N GLN A 100 5.32 -25.90 12.39
CA GLN A 100 6.77 -25.91 12.60
C GLN A 100 7.32 -24.52 12.98
N PHE A 101 6.79 -23.47 12.35
CA PHE A 101 7.13 -22.10 12.69
C PHE A 101 6.71 -21.76 14.13
N VAL A 102 5.47 -22.06 14.51
CA VAL A 102 4.94 -21.82 15.87
C VAL A 102 5.76 -22.57 16.91
N ASP A 103 6.04 -23.85 16.68
CA ASP A 103 6.84 -24.70 17.59
C ASP A 103 8.25 -24.13 17.80
N LYS A 104 8.84 -23.53 16.74
CA LYS A 104 10.15 -22.86 16.80
C LYS A 104 10.11 -21.58 17.63
N VAL A 105 9.12 -20.71 17.42
CA VAL A 105 9.11 -19.35 18.04
C VAL A 105 8.49 -19.32 19.44
N PHE A 106 7.71 -20.34 19.80
CA PHE A 106 7.10 -20.50 21.14
C PHE A 106 7.76 -21.60 22.00
N SER A 107 8.98 -22.03 21.67
CA SER A 107 9.63 -23.23 22.25
C SER A 107 9.90 -23.20 23.78
N ASN A 108 9.59 -22.10 24.47
CA ASN A 108 9.80 -21.92 25.91
C ASN A 108 8.52 -22.16 26.75
N GLN A 109 7.93 -23.36 26.68
CA GLN A 109 7.02 -24.01 27.67
C GLN A 109 5.86 -23.20 28.33
N SER A 110 5.68 -21.90 28.06
CA SER A 110 4.69 -21.02 28.69
C SER A 110 3.39 -20.95 27.89
N VAL A 111 3.43 -21.32 26.61
CA VAL A 111 2.24 -21.44 25.77
C VAL A 111 1.90 -22.93 25.64
N GLN A 112 0.91 -23.34 26.42
CA GLN A 112 0.37 -24.69 26.39
C GLN A 112 -0.34 -24.92 25.05
N GLN A 113 0.16 -25.89 24.27
CA GLN A 113 -0.47 -26.51 23.09
C GLN A 113 -1.37 -25.58 22.28
N LEU A 114 -0.74 -24.76 21.42
CA LEU A 114 -1.49 -24.06 20.39
C LEU A 114 -2.07 -25.06 19.40
N GLU A 115 -3.36 -24.92 19.13
CA GLU A 115 -4.07 -25.72 18.15
C GLU A 115 -4.49 -24.86 16.97
N ILE A 116 -4.41 -25.45 15.78
CA ILE A 116 -4.90 -24.81 14.56
C ILE A 116 -6.42 -24.72 14.60
N ASP A 117 -6.94 -23.52 14.48
CA ASP A 117 -8.36 -23.30 14.19
C ASP A 117 -8.61 -23.40 12.67
N ARG A 118 -9.01 -24.60 12.25
CA ARG A 118 -9.35 -24.89 10.85
C ARG A 118 -10.57 -24.12 10.34
N ARG A 119 -11.42 -23.57 11.21
CA ARG A 119 -12.58 -22.76 10.79
C ARG A 119 -12.14 -21.39 10.27
N LEU A 120 -11.02 -20.90 10.78
CA LEU A 120 -10.43 -19.60 10.42
C LEU A 120 -9.27 -19.72 9.44
N THR A 121 -8.91 -20.96 9.08
CA THR A 121 -7.94 -21.25 8.03
C THR A 121 -8.53 -20.87 6.68
N LYS A 122 -7.94 -19.87 6.02
CA LYS A 122 -8.45 -19.33 4.76
C LYS A 122 -7.36 -19.07 3.75
N LEU A 123 -7.69 -19.26 2.48
CA LEU A 123 -6.89 -18.83 1.34
C LEU A 123 -7.32 -17.41 0.95
N SER A 124 -6.42 -16.44 1.10
CA SER A 124 -6.56 -15.11 0.49
C SER A 124 -6.00 -15.18 -0.93
N ARG A 125 -6.77 -14.66 -1.90
CA ARG A 125 -6.61 -15.03 -3.31
C ARG A 125 -6.00 -13.93 -4.19
N ALA A 126 -6.16 -12.65 -3.83
CA ALA A 126 -5.46 -11.55 -4.49
C ALA A 126 -3.91 -11.67 -4.41
N LEU A 127 -3.38 -12.19 -3.32
CA LEU A 127 -2.02 -12.72 -3.26
C LEU A 127 -2.15 -14.10 -2.64
N PRO A 128 -2.02 -15.21 -3.42
CA PRO A 128 -2.28 -16.54 -2.92
C PRO A 128 -1.50 -16.84 -1.64
N ARG A 129 -2.20 -16.84 -0.50
CA ARG A 129 -1.63 -17.07 0.82
C ARG A 129 -2.62 -17.74 1.76
N TRP A 130 -2.12 -18.69 2.51
CA TRP A 130 -2.86 -19.35 3.58
C TRP A 130 -2.69 -18.55 4.86
N ILE A 131 -3.80 -18.20 5.50
CA ILE A 131 -3.81 -17.61 6.84
C ILE A 131 -4.21 -18.73 7.79
N ILE A 132 -3.26 -19.21 8.58
CA ILE A 132 -3.45 -20.28 9.57
C ILE A 132 -3.58 -19.62 10.94
N SER A 133 -4.72 -19.81 11.59
CA SER A 133 -4.98 -19.24 12.91
C SER A 133 -4.74 -20.29 14.00
N PHE A 134 -4.07 -19.89 15.07
CA PHE A 134 -3.77 -20.71 16.23
C PHE A 134 -4.52 -20.14 17.43
N LYS A 135 -5.24 -21.00 18.13
CA LYS A 135 -5.88 -20.69 19.40
C LYS A 135 -5.11 -21.34 20.53
N ASN A 136 -5.18 -20.72 21.70
CA ASN A 136 -4.71 -21.34 22.92
C ASN A 136 -5.88 -22.02 23.63
N ASN A 137 -5.82 -23.34 23.73
CA ASN A 137 -6.89 -24.17 24.28
C ASN A 137 -7.07 -24.05 25.81
N THR A 138 -6.22 -23.30 26.50
CA THR A 138 -6.38 -23.04 27.93
C THR A 138 -7.39 -21.93 28.22
N TYR A 139 -7.66 -21.06 27.25
CA TYR A 139 -8.66 -20.01 27.42
C TYR A 139 -10.07 -20.57 27.25
N LEU A 140 -10.97 -20.15 28.13
CA LEU A 140 -12.40 -20.45 28.05
C LEU A 140 -13.09 -19.73 26.88
N ASP A 141 -12.44 -18.69 26.35
CA ASP A 141 -12.91 -17.95 25.19
C ASP A 141 -12.57 -18.72 23.90
N SER A 142 -13.60 -19.24 23.26
CA SER A 142 -13.47 -19.99 22.01
C SER A 142 -13.11 -19.12 20.80
N GLU A 143 -13.12 -17.79 20.93
CA GLU A 143 -12.81 -16.84 19.85
C GLU A 143 -11.40 -16.22 19.98
N HIS A 144 -10.68 -16.52 21.06
CA HIS A 144 -9.32 -15.99 21.27
C HIS A 144 -8.30 -16.62 20.31
N ILE A 145 -7.68 -15.79 19.49
CA ILE A 145 -6.61 -16.18 18.56
C ILE A 145 -5.27 -15.70 19.11
N GLU A 146 -4.40 -16.65 19.44
CA GLU A 146 -3.09 -16.37 20.00
C GLU A 146 -2.12 -15.88 18.92
N ALA A 147 -2.18 -16.52 17.74
CA ALA A 147 -1.28 -16.26 16.64
C ALA A 147 -1.98 -16.53 15.31
N ARG A 148 -1.62 -15.75 14.30
CA ARG A 148 -1.92 -16.03 12.91
C ARG A 148 -0.61 -16.07 12.14
N VAL A 149 -0.41 -17.16 11.42
CA VAL A 149 0.73 -17.36 10.54
C VAL A 149 0.24 -17.27 9.10
N THR A 150 0.93 -16.48 8.29
CA THR A 150 0.63 -16.35 6.87
C THR A 150 1.68 -17.10 6.08
N VAL A 151 1.24 -18.08 5.29
CA VAL A 151 2.07 -18.93 4.45
C VAL A 151 1.82 -18.58 2.99
N ASN A 152 2.88 -18.38 2.21
CA ASN A 152 2.79 -18.19 0.77
C ASN A 152 2.21 -19.47 0.15
N ALA A 153 1.06 -19.36 -0.54
CA ALA A 153 0.41 -20.54 -1.11
C ALA A 153 1.16 -21.10 -2.33
N VAL A 154 2.11 -20.34 -2.91
CA VAL A 154 2.92 -20.77 -4.06
C VAL A 154 4.18 -21.50 -3.61
N THR A 155 4.93 -20.92 -2.67
CA THR A 155 6.25 -21.44 -2.26
C THR A 155 6.19 -22.29 -0.99
N GLY A 156 5.12 -22.16 -0.19
CA GLY A 156 5.00 -22.75 1.13
C GLY A 156 5.80 -22.05 2.22
N GLY A 157 6.46 -20.93 1.94
CA GLY A 157 7.23 -20.19 2.94
C GLY A 157 6.39 -19.34 3.88
N ILE A 158 6.95 -19.02 5.06
CA ILE A 158 6.29 -18.08 6.00
C ILE A 158 6.52 -16.66 5.50
N ILE A 159 5.43 -15.93 5.28
CA ILE A 159 5.45 -14.55 4.79
C ILE A 159 4.72 -13.59 5.71
N GLY A 160 4.25 -14.06 6.85
CA GLY A 160 3.68 -13.17 7.84
C GLY A 160 3.34 -13.83 9.17
N TYR A 161 3.21 -12.98 10.16
CA TYR A 161 2.86 -13.31 11.53
C TYR A 161 2.03 -12.17 12.11
N SER A 162 1.02 -12.49 12.90
CA SER A 162 0.34 -11.49 13.74
C SER A 162 -0.23 -12.14 14.99
N GLY A 163 -0.01 -11.58 16.17
CA GLY A 163 -0.54 -12.14 17.42
C GLY A 163 0.31 -11.73 18.61
N ASN A 164 0.38 -12.59 19.62
CA ASN A 164 1.21 -12.35 20.80
C ASN A 164 2.69 -12.15 20.41
N PRO A 165 3.43 -11.23 21.04
CA PRO A 165 4.81 -10.96 20.64
C PRO A 165 5.70 -12.20 20.69
N ILE A 166 6.46 -12.43 19.62
CA ILE A 166 7.47 -13.50 19.52
C ILE A 166 8.88 -12.90 19.52
N MET A 167 9.90 -13.73 19.78
CA MET A 167 11.31 -13.28 19.78
C MET A 167 11.57 -12.11 20.74
N CYS A 168 10.91 -12.13 21.91
CA CYS A 168 10.96 -11.06 22.90
C CYS A 168 12.37 -10.85 23.45
N GLN A 169 12.84 -9.60 23.40
CA GLN A 169 14.20 -9.20 23.80
C GLN A 169 14.19 -8.25 25.02
N GLY A 170 13.03 -7.99 25.59
CA GLY A 170 12.82 -7.06 26.71
C GLY A 170 12.34 -5.69 26.26
N LYS A 171 12.00 -4.84 27.23
CA LYS A 171 11.36 -3.54 27.01
C LYS A 171 12.17 -2.63 26.08
N VAL A 172 11.45 -2.01 25.14
CA VAL A 172 12.00 -1.05 24.20
C VAL A 172 11.97 0.36 24.81
N ALA A 173 13.15 0.94 25.01
CA ALA A 173 13.27 2.29 25.57
C ALA A 173 13.03 3.41 24.55
N ASN A 174 13.34 3.15 23.27
CA ASN A 174 13.25 4.12 22.19
C ASN A 174 13.30 3.42 20.82
N GLN A 175 13.13 4.20 19.75
CA GLN A 175 13.15 3.72 18.38
C GLN A 175 14.45 2.99 17.99
N SER A 176 15.62 3.44 18.45
CA SER A 176 16.90 2.78 18.11
C SER A 176 16.98 1.37 18.72
N THR A 177 16.44 1.19 19.93
CA THR A 177 16.29 -0.15 20.53
C THR A 177 15.33 -1.02 19.73
N ALA A 178 14.19 -0.48 19.27
CA ALA A 178 13.24 -1.21 18.43
C ALA A 178 13.87 -1.66 17.10
N GLU A 179 14.62 -0.77 16.44
CA GLU A 179 15.34 -1.07 15.19
C GLU A 179 16.29 -2.25 15.38
N LYS A 180 17.06 -2.25 16.48
CA LYS A 180 17.97 -3.35 16.82
C LYS A 180 17.23 -4.65 17.10
N HIS A 181 16.13 -4.61 17.86
CA HIS A 181 15.34 -5.79 18.18
C HIS A 181 14.71 -6.38 16.92
N ALA A 182 14.16 -5.54 16.04
CA ALA A 182 13.61 -5.92 14.76
C ALA A 182 14.67 -6.58 13.85
N ALA A 183 15.82 -5.93 13.66
CA ALA A 183 16.90 -6.47 12.84
C ALA A 183 17.40 -7.83 13.35
N THR A 184 17.57 -7.95 14.67
CA THR A 184 17.99 -9.20 15.33
C THR A 184 16.96 -10.31 15.13
N ALA A 185 15.68 -10.03 15.40
CA ALA A 185 14.62 -11.01 15.28
C ALA A 185 14.41 -11.46 13.82
N LEU A 186 14.43 -10.53 12.85
CA LEU A 186 14.36 -10.86 11.42
C LEU A 186 15.52 -11.78 11.01
N LYS A 187 16.73 -11.47 11.45
CA LYS A 187 17.94 -12.26 11.16
C LYS A 187 17.86 -13.67 11.74
N GLU A 188 17.39 -13.82 12.98
CA GLU A 188 17.20 -15.12 13.63
C GLU A 188 16.09 -15.96 12.99
N LEU A 189 15.06 -15.30 12.49
CA LEU A 189 14.00 -15.94 11.71
C LEU A 189 14.42 -16.24 10.26
N GLY A 190 15.54 -15.68 9.79
CA GLY A 190 16.07 -15.90 8.45
C GLY A 190 15.50 -14.95 7.38
N TYR A 191 14.78 -13.91 7.77
CA TYR A 191 14.29 -12.89 6.84
C TYR A 191 15.42 -11.95 6.42
N ARG A 192 15.55 -11.75 5.12
CA ARG A 192 16.43 -10.75 4.51
C ARG A 192 15.61 -9.72 3.77
N ILE A 193 16.14 -8.51 3.60
CA ILE A 193 15.44 -7.41 2.95
C ILE A 193 16.18 -7.06 1.65
N PRO A 194 15.49 -6.99 0.51
CA PRO A 194 16.11 -6.63 -0.76
C PRO A 194 16.77 -5.25 -0.72
N VAL A 195 17.95 -5.10 -1.33
CA VAL A 195 18.70 -3.82 -1.35
C VAL A 195 17.95 -2.68 -2.04
N ASN A 196 17.04 -3.01 -2.96
CA ASN A 196 16.20 -2.04 -3.63
C ASN A 196 15.03 -1.55 -2.75
N ALA A 197 15.03 -1.90 -1.46
CA ALA A 197 14.10 -1.38 -0.49
C ALA A 197 14.51 0.01 0.04
N ARG A 198 13.50 0.84 0.30
CA ARG A 198 13.64 2.05 1.12
C ARG A 198 12.78 1.95 2.37
N ILE A 199 13.30 2.47 3.48
CA ILE A 199 12.64 2.41 4.78
C ILE A 199 11.82 3.67 5.02
N PHE A 200 10.56 3.43 5.37
CA PHE A 200 9.63 4.39 5.89
C PHE A 200 9.47 4.13 7.39
N ARG A 201 9.87 5.11 8.19
CA ARG A 201 9.73 5.07 9.65
C ARG A 201 8.39 5.69 10.00
N ILE A 202 7.46 4.89 10.53
CA ILE A 202 6.18 5.38 11.02
C ILE A 202 6.09 4.97 12.49
N ASN A 203 6.41 5.90 13.40
CA ASN A 203 6.11 5.69 14.81
C ASN A 203 4.58 5.73 14.95
N TRP A 204 3.98 4.61 15.33
CA TRP A 204 2.55 4.54 15.59
C TRP A 204 2.33 4.37 17.09
N THR A 205 2.11 5.48 17.78
CA THR A 205 1.49 5.43 19.11
C THR A 205 0.00 5.23 18.91
N GLY A 206 -0.54 4.10 19.37
CA GLY A 206 -1.98 3.87 19.39
C GLY A 206 -2.67 5.05 20.09
N TYR A 207 -3.65 5.66 19.41
CA TYR A 207 -4.29 6.91 19.87
C TYR A 207 -5.12 6.75 21.16
N PHE A 208 -5.20 5.54 21.72
CA PHE A 208 -6.09 5.18 22.82
C PHE A 208 -5.43 4.50 24.02
N ASP A 209 -4.15 4.11 23.94
CA ASP A 209 -3.45 3.47 25.06
C ASP A 209 -2.13 4.16 25.35
N GLU A 210 -2.08 4.89 26.48
CA GLU A 210 -0.88 5.59 26.96
C GLU A 210 0.25 4.62 27.41
N ASN A 211 0.04 3.30 27.31
CA ASN A 211 0.95 2.27 27.82
C ASN A 211 1.53 1.28 26.79
N ASP A 212 0.99 1.21 25.56
CA ASP A 212 1.45 0.25 24.53
C ASP A 212 2.05 1.00 23.33
N VAL A 213 3.37 1.12 23.32
CA VAL A 213 4.11 1.76 22.22
C VAL A 213 4.50 0.69 21.20
N THR A 214 3.83 0.67 20.05
CA THR A 214 4.23 -0.15 18.90
C THR A 214 5.16 0.62 17.98
N TYR A 215 6.29 0.00 17.59
CA TYR A 215 7.20 0.56 16.60
C TYR A 215 7.02 -0.16 15.25
N ARG A 216 6.55 0.57 14.22
CA ARG A 216 6.35 0.03 12.87
C ARG A 216 7.48 0.44 11.93
N PHE A 217 8.09 -0.55 11.30
CA PHE A 217 9.07 -0.39 10.23
C PHE A 217 8.48 -0.90 8.93
N ARG A 218 8.40 -0.03 7.92
CA ARG A 218 7.95 -0.40 6.58
C ARG A 218 9.10 -0.29 5.60
N PHE A 219 9.35 -1.36 4.85
CA PHE A 219 10.31 -1.42 3.76
C PHE A 219 9.52 -1.49 2.46
N GLN A 220 9.80 -0.58 1.56
CA GLN A 220 9.06 -0.38 0.32
C GLN A 220 9.98 -0.64 -0.86
N GLU A 221 9.51 -1.44 -1.81
CA GLU A 221 10.23 -1.78 -3.02
C GLU A 221 10.31 -0.58 -3.98
N PHE A 222 11.52 -0.34 -4.50
CA PHE A 222 11.79 0.58 -5.59
C PHE A 222 12.46 -0.16 -6.75
N ALA A 223 12.06 0.17 -7.97
CA ALA A 223 12.75 -0.24 -9.18
C ALA A 223 13.16 1.00 -9.96
N SER A 224 14.47 1.20 -10.15
CA SER A 224 15.04 2.48 -10.61
C SER A 224 14.61 3.64 -9.69
N ASP A 225 13.71 4.50 -10.16
CA ASP A 225 13.14 5.64 -9.42
C ASP A 225 11.62 5.52 -9.21
N THR A 226 11.09 4.31 -9.33
CA THR A 226 9.66 4.03 -9.25
C THR A 226 9.37 3.23 -7.99
N MET A 227 8.45 3.72 -7.16
CA MET A 227 7.91 3.00 -6.03
C MET A 227 6.95 1.92 -6.53
N VAL A 228 7.07 0.70 -6.05
CA VAL A 228 6.09 -0.36 -6.36
C VAL A 228 4.86 -0.21 -5.48
N ASP A 229 3.66 -0.60 -5.94
CA ASP A 229 2.43 -0.52 -5.17
C ASP A 229 2.62 -1.05 -3.73
N THR A 230 2.25 -0.22 -2.75
CA THR A 230 2.39 -0.51 -1.31
C THR A 230 1.72 -1.81 -0.87
N ARG A 231 0.75 -2.33 -1.63
CA ARG A 231 0.03 -3.56 -1.31
C ARG A 231 0.79 -4.82 -1.69
N ILE A 232 1.77 -4.76 -2.58
CA ILE A 232 2.47 -5.96 -3.09
C ILE A 232 4.00 -5.85 -3.06
N GLY A 233 4.56 -4.65 -2.91
CA GLY A 233 6.00 -4.39 -2.79
C GLY A 233 6.40 -3.89 -1.40
N THR A 234 5.83 -4.46 -0.33
CA THR A 234 6.06 -4.00 1.04
C THR A 234 6.39 -5.13 2.01
N ILE A 235 7.44 -4.91 2.79
CA ILE A 235 7.71 -5.64 4.03
C ILE A 235 7.35 -4.72 5.20
N SER A 236 6.65 -5.23 6.21
CA SER A 236 6.27 -4.48 7.41
C SER A 236 6.54 -5.31 8.64
N VAL A 237 7.12 -4.68 9.66
CA VAL A 237 7.45 -5.28 10.95
C VAL A 237 6.98 -4.36 12.06
N GLU A 238 6.30 -4.91 13.05
CA GLU A 238 5.87 -4.18 14.25
C GLU A 238 6.49 -4.83 15.49
N ILE A 239 7.09 -3.98 16.31
CA ILE A 239 7.73 -4.35 17.57
C ILE A 239 6.90 -3.82 18.73
N ASP A 240 6.49 -4.72 19.61
CA ASP A 240 5.83 -4.37 20.86
C ASP A 240 6.84 -3.69 21.81
N GLY A 241 6.47 -2.51 22.31
CA GLY A 241 7.32 -1.72 23.20
C GLY A 241 7.56 -2.35 24.57
N ILE A 242 6.67 -3.22 25.05
CA ILE A 242 6.77 -3.84 26.38
C ILE A 242 7.74 -5.03 26.36
N SER A 243 7.55 -5.94 25.41
CA SER A 243 8.33 -7.18 25.30
C SER A 243 9.53 -7.07 24.36
N GLY A 244 9.53 -6.07 23.47
CA GLY A 244 10.50 -5.95 22.39
C GLY A 244 10.41 -7.06 21.35
N GLY A 245 9.32 -7.84 21.36
CA GLY A 245 9.07 -8.91 20.40
C GLY A 245 8.35 -8.41 19.15
N ILE A 246 8.34 -9.24 18.11
CA ILE A 246 7.57 -9.02 16.88
C ILE A 246 6.12 -9.38 17.18
N GLU A 247 5.21 -8.42 17.06
CA GLU A 247 3.76 -8.64 17.15
C GLU A 247 3.10 -8.75 15.76
N PHE A 248 3.73 -8.15 14.74
CA PHE A 248 3.30 -8.23 13.35
C PHE A 248 4.48 -8.30 12.39
N LEU A 249 4.36 -9.17 11.40
CA LEU A 249 5.26 -9.29 10.26
C LEU A 249 4.40 -9.52 9.02
N SER A 250 4.69 -8.79 7.95
CA SER A 250 4.15 -9.05 6.61
C SER A 250 5.28 -8.89 5.62
N TYR A 251 5.47 -9.89 4.76
CA TYR A 251 6.48 -9.91 3.73
C TYR A 251 5.81 -10.12 2.37
N GLN A 252 5.67 -9.05 1.60
CA GLN A 252 5.10 -9.09 0.26
C GLN A 252 6.09 -8.37 -0.67
N TRP A 253 6.64 -9.09 -1.64
CA TRP A 253 7.68 -8.54 -2.52
C TRP A 253 7.53 -9.12 -3.91
N ILE A 254 7.43 -8.28 -4.94
CA ILE A 254 7.22 -8.77 -6.32
C ILE A 254 8.49 -8.79 -7.15
N GLN A 255 9.55 -8.08 -6.73
CA GLN A 255 10.80 -8.02 -7.46
C GLN A 255 10.60 -7.54 -8.91
N VAL A 256 10.41 -6.23 -9.08
CA VAL A 256 10.41 -5.61 -10.42
C VAL A 256 11.84 -5.27 -10.80
N ASP A 257 12.33 -5.88 -11.89
CA ASP A 257 13.73 -5.72 -12.32
C ASP A 257 14.00 -4.33 -12.89
N GLU A 258 13.18 -3.88 -13.84
CA GLU A 258 13.32 -2.58 -14.49
C GLU A 258 11.94 -2.01 -14.87
N ILE A 259 11.77 -0.70 -14.70
CA ILE A 259 10.58 0.02 -15.14
C ILE A 259 11.04 1.10 -16.12
N PRO A 260 10.57 1.08 -17.39
CA PRO A 260 10.98 2.05 -18.38
C PRO A 260 10.42 3.42 -18.00
N THR A 261 11.31 4.36 -17.72
CA THR A 261 10.97 5.75 -17.37
C THR A 261 11.21 6.73 -18.52
N GLN A 262 11.65 6.25 -19.68
CA GLN A 262 11.90 7.11 -20.84
C GLN A 262 10.59 7.62 -21.45
N GLY A 263 10.49 8.93 -21.63
CA GLY A 263 9.33 9.57 -22.27
C GLY A 263 8.12 9.77 -21.35
N ILE A 264 8.28 9.55 -20.04
CA ILE A 264 7.26 9.93 -19.07
C ILE A 264 7.22 11.45 -18.89
N VAL A 265 6.04 11.97 -18.59
CA VAL A 265 5.79 13.39 -18.36
C VAL A 265 6.52 13.83 -17.09
N SER A 266 7.21 14.98 -17.15
CA SER A 266 7.85 15.58 -15.98
C SER A 266 6.82 16.23 -15.06
N VAL A 267 7.10 16.19 -13.76
CA VAL A 267 6.14 16.56 -12.70
C VAL A 267 6.41 17.93 -12.10
N GLY A 268 7.22 18.76 -12.76
CA GLY A 268 7.46 20.14 -12.31
C GLY A 268 6.17 20.95 -12.06
N SER A 269 5.04 20.51 -12.63
CA SER A 269 3.73 21.14 -12.55
C SER A 269 2.70 20.49 -11.60
N LEU A 270 2.88 19.25 -11.10
CA LEU A 270 1.92 18.64 -10.14
C LEU A 270 2.29 18.91 -8.66
N GLY A 271 3.48 19.44 -8.42
CA GLY A 271 4.04 19.71 -7.09
C GLY A 271 5.17 18.75 -6.73
N TYR A 272 6.03 19.16 -5.79
CA TYR A 272 7.24 18.44 -5.41
C TYR A 272 7.00 17.08 -4.73
N ASP A 273 5.75 16.75 -4.39
CA ASP A 273 5.40 15.59 -3.56
C ASP A 273 4.81 14.42 -4.36
N ALA A 274 4.73 14.52 -5.69
CA ALA A 274 4.27 13.42 -6.52
C ALA A 274 5.37 12.35 -6.71
N VAL A 275 5.02 11.10 -6.46
CA VAL A 275 5.92 9.94 -6.53
C VAL A 275 5.52 9.07 -7.72
N LEU A 276 6.52 8.67 -8.52
CA LEU A 276 6.30 7.71 -9.59
C LEU A 276 6.04 6.34 -8.99
N ASN A 277 4.90 5.74 -9.33
CA ASN A 277 4.45 4.49 -8.76
C ASN A 277 4.04 3.51 -9.84
N LEU A 278 4.37 2.24 -9.64
CA LEU A 278 3.69 1.16 -10.32
C LEU A 278 2.42 0.85 -9.54
N PHE A 279 1.33 1.52 -9.88
CA PHE A 279 0.09 1.54 -9.11
C PHE A 279 -0.91 0.51 -9.65
N ARG A 280 -1.60 -0.22 -8.77
CA ARG A 280 -2.61 -1.20 -9.18
C ARG A 280 -3.81 -0.56 -9.87
N VAL A 281 -4.11 -1.00 -11.08
CA VAL A 281 -5.36 -0.69 -11.79
C VAL A 281 -6.44 -1.60 -11.20
N SER A 282 -7.37 -1.06 -10.40
CA SER A 282 -8.50 -1.83 -9.87
C SER A 282 -9.77 -1.26 -10.47
N GLU A 283 -10.50 -2.06 -11.25
CA GLU A 283 -11.83 -1.69 -11.75
C GLU A 283 -12.91 -1.94 -10.69
N ASP A 284 -12.71 -2.90 -9.76
CA ASP A 284 -13.63 -3.14 -8.64
C ASP A 284 -12.89 -3.50 -7.34
N TYR A 285 -13.28 -2.84 -6.24
CA TYR A 285 -12.80 -3.15 -4.88
C TYR A 285 -13.44 -4.43 -4.31
N GLU A 286 -14.31 -5.14 -5.05
CA GLU A 286 -14.94 -6.37 -4.57
C GLU A 286 -14.24 -7.66 -5.09
N ASP A 287 -13.38 -7.55 -6.10
CA ASP A 287 -12.64 -8.66 -6.72
C ASP A 287 -11.44 -9.19 -5.90
N PHE A 288 -11.25 -8.72 -4.66
CA PHE A 288 -10.15 -9.18 -3.79
C PHE A 288 -10.22 -10.67 -3.38
N ASN A 289 -11.33 -11.33 -3.69
CA ASN A 289 -11.61 -12.71 -3.29
C ASN A 289 -11.39 -13.75 -4.40
N GLU A 290 -10.92 -13.36 -5.59
CA GLU A 290 -10.61 -14.31 -6.66
C GLU A 290 -9.11 -14.38 -6.96
N ILE A 291 -8.64 -15.56 -7.36
CA ILE A 291 -7.27 -15.71 -7.89
C ILE A 291 -7.37 -15.30 -9.33
N GLY A 292 -6.83 -14.13 -9.66
CA GLY A 292 -6.98 -13.54 -10.98
C GLY A 292 -5.83 -12.63 -11.36
N PRO A 293 -5.76 -12.29 -12.66
CA PRO A 293 -4.87 -11.27 -13.17
C PRO A 293 -5.04 -9.96 -12.43
N GLN A 294 -3.93 -9.32 -12.09
CA GLN A 294 -3.88 -8.00 -11.49
C GLN A 294 -2.99 -7.11 -12.32
N ASP A 295 -3.58 -6.03 -12.83
CA ASP A 295 -2.86 -5.09 -13.68
C ASP A 295 -2.32 -3.94 -12.83
N PHE A 296 -1.08 -3.55 -13.09
CA PHE A 296 -0.40 -2.43 -12.45
C PHE A 296 0.12 -1.51 -13.53
N ARG A 297 -0.17 -0.22 -13.39
CA ARG A 297 0.16 0.81 -14.37
C ARG A 297 1.15 1.79 -13.77
N LEU A 298 2.09 2.24 -14.60
CA LEU A 298 3.01 3.31 -14.21
C LEU A 298 2.27 4.64 -14.16
N CYS A 299 2.20 5.21 -12.95
CA CYS A 299 1.43 6.40 -12.64
C CYS A 299 2.22 7.38 -11.78
N TRP A 300 1.92 8.66 -11.92
CA TRP A 300 2.25 9.65 -10.90
C TRP A 300 1.19 9.63 -9.82
N VAL A 301 1.61 9.46 -8.57
CA VAL A 301 0.70 9.47 -7.41
C VAL A 301 1.09 10.63 -6.52
N LYS A 302 0.12 11.51 -6.27
CA LYS A 302 0.23 12.59 -5.30
C LYS A 302 -0.70 12.26 -4.15
N ASP A 303 -0.14 12.10 -2.95
CA ASP A 303 -0.88 11.87 -1.73
C ASP A 303 -0.81 13.14 -0.86
N ASP A 304 -1.94 13.77 -0.64
CA ASP A 304 -2.09 15.00 0.14
C ASP A 304 -3.11 14.75 1.24
N LEU A 305 -2.70 14.99 2.49
CA LEU A 305 -3.55 14.76 3.66
C LEU A 305 -4.84 15.61 3.65
N GLU A 306 -4.84 16.76 2.96
CA GLU A 306 -5.99 17.66 2.90
C GLU A 306 -6.87 17.41 1.67
N SER A 307 -6.27 17.00 0.54
CA SER A 307 -6.98 16.86 -0.75
C SER A 307 -7.16 15.41 -1.22
N GLY A 308 -6.54 14.45 -0.54
CA GLY A 308 -6.59 13.03 -0.84
C GLY A 308 -5.52 12.59 -1.86
N ILE A 309 -5.79 11.49 -2.56
CA ILE A 309 -4.84 10.87 -3.48
C ILE A 309 -5.25 11.19 -4.92
N THR A 310 -4.33 11.75 -5.71
CA THR A 310 -4.51 11.91 -7.16
C THR A 310 -3.58 10.98 -7.91
N VAL A 311 -4.12 10.26 -8.89
CA VAL A 311 -3.35 9.33 -9.72
C VAL A 311 -3.44 9.73 -11.19
N LEU A 312 -2.28 9.94 -11.81
CA LEU A 312 -2.16 10.36 -13.21
C LEU A 312 -1.35 9.33 -14.00
N ASP A 313 -1.68 9.14 -15.26
CA ASP A 313 -0.87 8.33 -16.16
C ASP A 313 0.52 8.96 -16.35
N ALA A 314 1.58 8.16 -16.23
CA ALA A 314 2.95 8.68 -16.31
C ALA A 314 3.34 9.16 -17.72
N PHE A 315 2.72 8.65 -18.78
CA PHE A 315 3.06 8.97 -20.18
C PHE A 315 2.16 10.06 -20.78
N THR A 316 0.88 10.07 -20.44
CA THR A 316 -0.06 11.07 -20.98
C THR A 316 -0.26 12.25 -20.04
N GLY A 317 -0.03 12.08 -18.74
CA GLY A 317 -0.38 13.07 -17.71
C GLY A 317 -1.88 13.16 -17.44
N ASP A 318 -2.70 12.28 -18.04
CA ASP A 318 -4.13 12.27 -17.79
C ASP A 318 -4.43 11.81 -16.37
N VAL A 319 -5.34 12.52 -15.70
CA VAL A 319 -5.92 12.05 -14.43
C VAL A 319 -6.69 10.77 -14.67
N LEU A 320 -6.29 9.68 -14.01
CA LEU A 320 -6.97 8.40 -14.06
C LEU A 320 -8.13 8.39 -13.06
N TYR A 321 -7.86 8.77 -11.81
CA TYR A 321 -8.86 8.98 -10.77
C TYR A 321 -8.29 9.82 -9.62
N ALA A 322 -9.18 10.30 -8.76
CA ALA A 322 -8.84 10.91 -7.50
C ALA A 322 -9.63 10.25 -6.37
N ILE A 323 -9.01 10.10 -5.21
CA ILE A 323 -9.63 9.63 -3.99
C ILE A 323 -9.62 10.81 -3.04
N ASP A 324 -10.78 11.28 -2.59
CA ASP A 324 -10.82 12.38 -1.62
C ASP A 324 -10.35 11.91 -0.23
N TYR A 325 -10.17 12.86 0.70
CA TYR A 325 -9.77 12.56 2.08
C TYR A 325 -10.81 11.72 2.85
N LEU A 326 -12.03 11.57 2.34
CA LEU A 326 -13.09 10.72 2.89
C LEU A 326 -13.12 9.32 2.26
N GLY A 327 -12.22 9.04 1.31
CA GLY A 327 -12.12 7.77 0.61
C GLY A 327 -13.10 7.62 -0.57
N ALA A 328 -13.77 8.68 -1.01
CA ALA A 328 -14.62 8.65 -2.18
C ALA A 328 -13.77 8.65 -3.45
N VAL A 329 -13.99 7.65 -4.31
CA VAL A 329 -13.29 7.52 -5.61
C VAL A 329 -14.05 8.30 -6.67
N HIS A 330 -13.33 9.12 -7.43
CA HIS A 330 -13.87 9.91 -8.53
C HIS A 330 -13.19 9.48 -9.84
N SER A 331 -13.99 8.92 -10.75
CA SER A 331 -13.53 8.54 -12.10
C SER A 331 -13.19 9.75 -12.96
N GLN A 332 -12.41 9.57 -14.03
CA GLN A 332 -12.07 10.65 -14.97
C GLN A 332 -13.31 11.38 -15.51
N ASP A 333 -14.42 10.67 -15.77
CA ASP A 333 -15.66 11.26 -16.29
C ASP A 333 -16.48 11.99 -15.21
N GLU A 334 -16.44 11.52 -13.96
CA GLU A 334 -17.01 12.24 -12.81
C GLU A 334 -16.20 13.49 -12.50
N VAL A 335 -14.87 13.37 -12.55
CA VAL A 335 -13.93 14.48 -12.44
C VAL A 335 -14.21 15.50 -13.58
N ARG A 336 -14.29 15.05 -14.85
CA ARG A 336 -14.65 15.88 -16.02
C ARG A 336 -16.07 16.49 -15.95
N SER A 337 -17.05 15.79 -15.39
CA SER A 337 -18.42 16.32 -15.27
C SER A 337 -18.58 17.27 -14.09
N MET A 338 -17.87 17.04 -12.97
CA MET A 338 -17.66 18.02 -11.91
C MET A 338 -16.94 19.28 -12.44
N PHE A 339 -16.16 19.17 -13.52
CA PHE A 339 -15.55 20.33 -14.21
C PHE A 339 -16.46 21.08 -15.17
N LEU A 340 -17.20 20.34 -15.99
CA LEU A 340 -18.06 20.97 -16.99
C LEU A 340 -19.28 21.62 -16.34
N ALA A 341 -19.78 21.11 -15.21
CA ALA A 341 -20.94 21.66 -14.55
C ALA A 341 -20.75 23.12 -14.08
N PRO A 342 -19.68 23.52 -13.36
CA PRO A 342 -19.43 24.92 -13.00
C PRO A 342 -19.07 25.82 -14.20
N LEU A 343 -18.38 25.29 -15.21
CA LEU A 343 -18.07 26.02 -16.45
C LEU A 343 -19.35 26.29 -17.26
N LEU A 344 -20.28 25.34 -17.35
CA LEU A 344 -21.59 25.51 -17.96
C LEU A 344 -22.49 26.43 -17.12
N ILE A 345 -22.49 26.28 -15.79
CA ILE A 345 -23.29 27.10 -14.87
C ILE A 345 -22.76 28.54 -14.75
N SER A 346 -21.48 28.81 -15.05
CA SER A 346 -20.91 30.17 -15.08
C SER A 346 -20.95 30.80 -16.48
N ALA A 347 -20.79 29.99 -17.54
CA ALA A 347 -20.90 30.46 -18.92
C ALA A 347 -22.34 30.85 -19.26
N ILE A 348 -23.36 30.10 -18.83
CA ILE A 348 -24.76 30.41 -19.17
C ILE A 348 -25.21 31.79 -18.61
N PRO A 349 -24.98 32.15 -17.33
CA PRO A 349 -25.27 33.49 -16.80
C PRO A 349 -24.38 34.58 -17.41
N ALA A 350 -23.08 34.32 -17.63
CA ALA A 350 -22.18 35.31 -18.24
C ALA A 350 -22.59 35.65 -19.68
N THR A 351 -23.04 34.65 -20.44
CA THR A 351 -23.51 34.85 -21.82
C THR A 351 -24.88 35.53 -21.83
N LEU A 352 -25.78 35.18 -20.90
CA LEU A 352 -27.07 35.86 -20.71
C LEU A 352 -26.91 37.33 -20.24
N LEU A 353 -25.97 37.62 -19.36
CA LEU A 353 -25.59 38.98 -18.96
C LEU A 353 -24.97 39.76 -20.12
N TYR A 354 -24.11 39.12 -20.92
CA TYR A 354 -23.49 39.75 -22.10
C TYR A 354 -24.54 40.07 -23.20
N PHE A 355 -25.48 39.16 -23.47
CA PHE A 355 -26.59 39.44 -24.39
C PHE A 355 -27.59 40.44 -23.83
N GLY A 356 -27.86 40.41 -22.51
CA GLY A 356 -28.73 41.37 -21.82
C GLY A 356 -28.17 42.79 -21.85
N THR A 357 -26.88 42.96 -21.54
CA THR A 357 -26.18 44.25 -21.55
C THR A 357 -26.06 44.83 -22.96
N ARG A 358 -25.82 44.01 -24.01
CA ARG A 358 -25.88 44.47 -25.41
C ARG A 358 -27.26 44.94 -25.84
N LYS A 359 -28.34 44.30 -25.37
CA LYS A 359 -29.72 44.74 -25.66
C LYS A 359 -30.06 46.06 -24.98
N ILE A 360 -29.52 46.29 -23.78
CA ILE A 360 -29.72 47.53 -23.02
C ILE A 360 -28.92 48.69 -23.64
N LEU A 361 -27.66 48.46 -24.01
CA LEU A 361 -26.81 49.47 -24.66
C LEU A 361 -27.31 49.90 -26.05
N ARG A 362 -27.95 48.99 -26.82
CA ARG A 362 -28.59 49.35 -28.11
C ARG A 362 -29.88 50.16 -27.97
N ARG A 363 -30.47 50.26 -26.78
CA ARG A 363 -31.65 51.10 -26.52
C ARG A 363 -31.30 52.50 -25.99
N GLN A 364 -30.02 52.78 -25.76
CA GLN A 364 -29.52 54.06 -25.25
C GLN A 364 -28.68 54.85 -26.29
N VAL A 365 -28.71 54.46 -27.56
CA VAL A 365 -28.14 55.21 -28.69
C VAL A 365 -29.25 55.72 -29.57
#